data_AF-A0A7W7W5Z8-F1
#
_entry.id   AF-A0A7W7W5Z8-F1
#
_cell.length_a   1.000
_cell.length_b   1.000
_cell.length_c   1.000
_cell.angle_alpha   90.00
_cell.angle_beta   90.00
_cell.angle_gamma   90.00
#
_symmetry.space_group_name_H-M   'P 1'
#
loop_
_entity.id
_entity.type
_entity.pdbx_description
1 polymer ?
#
loop_
_entity_poly.entity_id
_entity_poly.type
_entity_poly.pdbx_seq_one_letter_code
_entity_poly.pdbx_strand_id
1 'polypeptide(L)'
;MNTNMPEENTIEVATDQVRALRTAGPGSLLVWHEPTDRVLLTEPGTIPDENMMIIAGHSLRDLTEAMPHGDVERAIHLNGLARVWRVEWPTIKLMTPTMVPIRRALAARGIYVDNAPAVRYSKLLRRRWLTDEYAPNEFPRVTVRVMITHDHEELARACPNDALADIQILVGKQLMERFAIEVDTLGPDVAAEVMAVATQTVLKHMASA
;
A
#
# COMPACT_ATOMS: atom_id res chain seq x y z
N MET A 1 18.05 4.43 39.63
CA MET A 1 17.88 3.18 38.87
C MET A 1 17.59 3.60 37.44
N ASN A 2 18.62 3.75 36.62
CA ASN A 2 18.44 4.16 35.22
C ASN A 2 18.04 2.92 34.42
N THR A 3 16.77 2.83 34.07
CA THR A 3 16.31 1.95 33.00
C THR A 3 16.82 2.54 31.69
N ASN A 4 18.03 2.13 31.28
CA ASN A 4 18.44 2.19 29.89
C ASN A 4 17.48 1.27 29.13
N MET A 5 16.39 1.86 28.62
CA MET A 5 15.57 1.25 27.60
C MET A 5 16.53 0.99 26.42
N PRO A 6 16.64 -0.25 25.91
CA PRO A 6 17.50 -0.51 24.76
C PRO A 6 17.07 0.45 23.66
N GLU A 7 18.03 1.18 23.08
CA GLU A 7 17.77 2.03 21.91
C GLU A 7 17.11 1.13 20.87
N GLU A 8 15.80 1.32 20.66
CA GLU A 8 15.07 0.63 19.62
C GLU A 8 15.78 0.95 18.31
N ASN A 9 16.23 -0.09 17.59
CA ASN A 9 16.81 0.06 16.27
C ASN A 9 15.86 0.92 15.44
N THR A 10 16.27 2.16 15.17
CA THR A 10 15.42 3.14 14.51
C THR A 10 15.56 2.91 13.01
N ILE A 11 14.43 2.81 12.31
CA ILE A 11 14.46 2.73 10.85
C ILE A 11 14.93 4.10 10.34
N GLU A 12 16.10 4.11 9.68
CA GLU A 12 16.75 5.33 9.21
C GLU A 12 16.63 5.45 7.69
N VAL A 13 15.84 6.43 7.27
CA VAL A 13 15.70 6.94 5.91
C VAL A 13 16.68 8.09 5.73
N ALA A 14 17.60 7.93 4.78
CA ALA A 14 18.61 8.93 4.45
C ALA A 14 18.11 9.90 3.36
N THR A 15 18.65 11.12 3.35
CA THR A 15 18.27 12.18 2.41
C THR A 15 18.54 11.80 0.94
N ASP A 16 19.62 11.09 0.67
CA ASP A 16 19.97 10.59 -0.66
C ASP A 16 18.97 9.53 -1.15
N GLN A 17 18.43 8.70 -0.25
CA GLN A 17 17.37 7.73 -0.57
C GLN A 17 16.07 8.43 -0.98
N VAL A 18 15.68 9.51 -0.29
CA VAL A 18 14.52 10.33 -0.66
C VAL A 18 14.71 10.94 -2.05
N ARG A 19 15.91 11.46 -2.33
CA ARG A 19 16.26 12.00 -3.63
C ARG A 19 16.21 10.92 -4.72
N ALA A 20 16.77 9.76 -4.44
CA ALA A 20 16.81 8.64 -5.38
C ALA A 20 15.39 8.13 -5.71
N LEU A 21 14.51 8.00 -4.71
CA LEU A 21 13.10 7.62 -4.91
C LEU A 21 12.37 8.55 -5.89
N ARG A 22 12.62 9.87 -5.79
CA ARG A 22 12.01 10.86 -6.69
C ARG A 22 12.46 10.76 -8.14
N THR A 23 13.64 10.20 -8.39
CA THR A 23 14.19 10.05 -9.75
C THR A 23 14.06 8.63 -10.29
N ALA A 24 13.71 7.66 -9.46
CA ALA A 24 13.61 6.24 -9.82
C ALA A 24 12.40 5.93 -10.73
N GLY A 25 11.37 6.78 -10.71
CA GLY A 25 10.18 6.67 -11.54
C GLY A 25 9.05 5.82 -10.93
N PRO A 26 7.89 5.75 -11.60
CA PRO A 26 6.68 5.11 -11.10
C PRO A 26 6.89 3.65 -10.68
N GLY A 27 6.28 3.27 -9.56
CA GLY A 27 6.38 1.93 -9.00
C GLY A 27 7.70 1.62 -8.28
N SER A 28 8.59 2.60 -8.14
CA SER A 28 9.70 2.52 -7.20
C SER A 28 9.21 2.79 -5.79
N LEU A 29 9.75 2.06 -4.82
CA LEU A 29 9.37 2.15 -3.42
C LEU A 29 10.61 2.32 -2.55
N LEU A 30 10.47 3.07 -1.46
CA LEU A 30 11.39 3.00 -0.34
C LEU A 30 10.83 1.99 0.66
N VAL A 31 11.60 0.96 0.98
CA VAL A 31 11.18 -0.14 1.87
C VAL A 31 12.19 -0.35 2.98
N TRP A 32 11.74 -0.72 4.17
CA TRP A 32 12.59 -1.29 5.21
C TRP A 32 12.58 -2.82 5.08
N HIS A 33 13.75 -3.41 4.86
CA HIS A 33 13.94 -4.85 4.77
C HIS A 33 14.33 -5.39 6.15
N GLU A 34 13.37 -6.00 6.82
CA GLU A 34 13.46 -6.47 8.20
C GLU A 34 14.65 -7.44 8.44
N PRO A 35 14.91 -8.45 7.60
CA PRO A 35 16.02 -9.40 7.82
C PRO A 35 17.41 -8.75 7.85
N THR A 36 17.62 -7.68 7.08
CA THR A 36 18.91 -6.97 7.05
C THR A 36 18.91 -5.68 7.87
N ASP A 37 17.74 -5.30 8.39
CA ASP A 37 17.48 -4.03 9.06
C ASP A 37 17.99 -2.80 8.28
N ARG A 38 17.64 -2.75 6.99
CA ARG A 38 18.11 -1.69 6.07
C ARG A 38 16.95 -1.08 5.30
N VAL A 39 17.03 0.23 5.08
CA VAL A 39 16.18 0.91 4.12
C VAL A 39 16.77 0.75 2.72
N LEU A 40 15.95 0.29 1.78
CA LEU A 40 16.30 -0.02 0.40
C LEU A 40 15.38 0.74 -0.55
N LEU A 41 15.91 1.17 -1.69
CA LEU A 41 15.13 1.61 -2.83
C LEU A 41 14.89 0.41 -3.75
N THR A 42 13.63 0.15 -4.10
CA THR A 42 13.28 -0.91 -5.03
C THR A 42 13.32 -0.42 -6.47
N GLU A 43 13.56 -1.33 -7.41
CA GLU A 43 13.34 -1.06 -8.83
C GLU A 43 11.83 -0.91 -9.13
N PRO A 44 11.46 -0.14 -10.17
CA PRO A 44 10.09 -0.01 -10.64
C PRO A 44 9.36 -1.36 -10.80
N GLY A 45 8.21 -1.51 -10.14
CA GLY A 45 7.37 -2.70 -10.26
C GLY A 45 7.82 -3.89 -9.41
N THR A 46 8.87 -3.72 -8.59
CA THR A 46 9.20 -4.69 -7.53
C THR A 46 7.99 -4.88 -6.61
N ILE A 47 7.65 -6.12 -6.27
CA ILE A 47 6.55 -6.46 -5.38
C ILE A 47 7.10 -6.76 -3.98
N PRO A 48 6.90 -5.88 -2.97
CA PRO A 48 7.36 -6.14 -1.61
C PRO A 48 6.66 -7.36 -1.02
N ASP A 49 7.46 -8.25 -0.44
CA ASP A 49 7.01 -9.43 0.29
C ASP A 49 6.75 -9.11 1.78
N GLU A 50 6.44 -10.14 2.58
CA GLU A 50 6.18 -10.00 4.01
C GLU A 50 7.39 -9.56 4.84
N ASN A 51 8.60 -9.47 4.27
CA ASN A 51 9.81 -9.03 4.94
C ASN A 51 10.21 -7.59 4.57
N MET A 52 9.42 -6.95 3.70
CA MET A 52 9.65 -5.58 3.22
C MET A 52 8.50 -4.66 3.61
N MET A 53 8.73 -3.81 4.61
CA MET A 53 7.79 -2.77 4.99
C MET A 53 7.90 -1.58 4.05
N ILE A 54 6.83 -1.25 3.34
CA ILE A 54 6.79 -0.05 2.49
C ILE A 54 6.77 1.18 3.39
N ILE A 55 7.73 2.08 3.15
CA ILE A 55 7.83 3.39 3.81
C ILE A 55 7.22 4.47 2.91
N ALA A 56 7.54 4.48 1.62
CA ALA A 56 7.01 5.47 0.70
C ALA A 56 7.01 4.97 -0.74
N GLY A 57 6.06 5.43 -1.54
CA GLY A 57 6.09 5.29 -2.99
C GLY A 57 6.69 6.50 -3.70
N HIS A 58 7.00 6.31 -4.98
CA HIS A 58 7.63 7.31 -5.84
C HIS A 58 6.96 8.69 -5.81
N SER A 59 5.63 8.75 -5.79
CA SER A 59 4.93 10.03 -5.81
C SER A 59 5.12 10.85 -4.54
N LEU A 60 5.54 10.20 -3.45
CA LEU A 60 5.56 10.77 -2.10
C LEU A 60 4.22 11.43 -1.72
N ARG A 61 3.07 10.92 -2.22
CA ARG A 61 1.74 11.53 -2.04
C ARG A 61 1.46 11.97 -0.61
N ASP A 62 1.73 11.10 0.37
CA ASP A 62 1.53 11.40 1.80
C ASP A 62 2.39 12.54 2.34
N LEU A 63 3.46 12.92 1.64
CA LEU A 63 4.36 14.00 2.01
C LEU A 63 4.12 15.30 1.24
N THR A 64 3.18 15.32 0.28
CA THR A 64 3.04 16.45 -0.67
C THR A 64 2.01 17.52 -0.27
N GLU A 65 0.94 17.17 0.45
CA GLU A 65 -0.14 18.14 0.75
C GLU A 65 0.03 18.93 2.07
N ALA A 66 0.82 18.45 3.03
CA ALA A 66 0.83 18.99 4.40
C ALA A 66 2.22 19.23 5.02
N MET A 67 3.28 19.21 4.21
CA MET A 67 4.62 18.87 4.73
C MET A 67 5.80 19.67 4.15
N PRO A 68 6.92 19.77 4.91
CA PRO A 68 8.03 20.67 4.64
C PRO A 68 8.72 20.46 3.28
N HIS A 69 9.18 21.57 2.70
CA HIS A 69 9.88 21.61 1.42
C HIS A 69 11.36 21.25 1.60
N GLY A 70 11.77 20.06 1.14
CA GLY A 70 13.18 19.66 1.08
C GLY A 70 13.38 18.17 1.32
N ASP A 71 14.45 17.59 0.77
CA ASP A 71 14.72 16.15 0.91
C ASP A 71 15.15 15.79 2.36
N VAL A 72 15.76 16.73 3.09
CA VAL A 72 16.20 16.53 4.48
C VAL A 72 14.99 16.43 5.41
N GLU A 73 14.09 17.39 5.30
CA GLU A 73 12.88 17.45 6.13
C GLU A 73 11.94 16.27 5.82
N ARG A 74 11.88 15.84 4.56
CA ARG A 74 11.17 14.61 4.16
C ARG A 74 11.79 13.37 4.79
N ALA A 75 13.12 13.23 4.78
CA ALA A 75 13.79 12.11 5.41
C ALA A 75 13.50 12.05 6.92
N ILE A 76 13.60 13.19 7.62
CA ILE A 76 13.26 13.30 9.05
C ILE A 76 11.81 12.87 9.31
N HIS A 77 10.88 13.31 8.47
CA HIS A 77 9.48 12.93 8.65
C HIS A 77 9.23 11.46 8.35
N LEU A 78 9.84 10.92 7.28
CA LEU A 78 9.74 9.50 6.96
C LEU A 78 10.32 8.64 8.08
N ASN A 79 11.35 9.07 8.80
CA ASN A 79 11.82 8.41 10.02
C ASN A 79 10.75 8.40 11.11
N GLY A 80 10.05 9.53 11.29
CA GLY A 80 8.92 9.64 12.21
C GLY A 80 7.78 8.68 11.84
N LEU A 81 7.38 8.62 10.57
CA LEU A 81 6.34 7.72 10.08
C LEU A 81 6.76 6.25 10.16
N ALA A 82 8.00 5.92 9.75
CA ALA A 82 8.52 4.56 9.80
C ALA A 82 8.51 4.01 11.24
N ARG A 83 8.79 4.85 12.25
CA ARG A 83 8.66 4.48 13.66
C ARG A 83 7.21 4.17 14.05
N VAL A 84 6.24 4.96 13.58
CA VAL A 84 4.81 4.70 13.82
C VAL A 84 4.39 3.40 13.14
N TRP A 85 4.76 3.21 11.87
CA TRP A 85 4.42 2.01 11.12
C TRP A 85 5.09 0.75 11.65
N ARG A 86 6.28 0.84 12.26
CA ARG A 86 6.93 -0.30 12.91
C ARG A 86 6.06 -0.92 14.02
N VAL A 87 5.19 -0.14 14.66
CA VAL A 87 4.21 -0.64 15.64
C VAL A 87 3.10 -1.45 14.96
N GLU A 88 2.63 -1.02 13.78
CA GLU A 88 1.60 -1.70 13.00
C GLU A 88 2.17 -2.86 12.15
N TRP A 89 3.48 -2.87 11.92
CA TRP A 89 4.17 -3.78 11.00
C TRP A 89 3.86 -5.26 11.23
N PRO A 90 3.85 -5.82 12.46
CA PRO A 90 3.52 -7.23 12.65
C PRO A 90 2.14 -7.62 12.09
N THR A 91 1.16 -6.70 12.15
CA THR A 91 -0.17 -6.94 11.57
C THR A 91 -0.13 -6.82 10.04
N ILE A 92 0.52 -5.78 9.52
CA ILE A 92 0.68 -5.57 8.07
C ILE A 92 1.41 -6.77 7.45
N LYS A 93 2.49 -7.23 8.07
CA LYS A 93 3.27 -8.40 7.68
C LYS A 93 2.38 -9.65 7.56
N LEU A 94 1.57 -9.93 8.57
CA LEU A 94 0.64 -11.07 8.56
C LEU A 94 -0.37 -11.02 7.40
N MET A 95 -0.83 -9.81 7.05
CA MET A 95 -1.81 -9.58 5.98
C MET A 95 -1.16 -9.34 4.60
N THR A 96 0.17 -9.21 4.51
CA THR A 96 0.86 -8.92 3.25
C THR A 96 0.73 -10.04 2.22
N PRO A 97 0.81 -11.35 2.57
CA PRO A 97 0.65 -12.43 1.61
C PRO A 97 -0.65 -12.38 0.81
N THR A 98 -1.75 -11.89 1.40
CA THR A 98 -3.04 -11.74 0.71
C THR A 98 -3.06 -10.58 -0.29
N MET A 99 -2.18 -9.59 -0.15
CA MET A 99 -2.04 -8.48 -1.12
C MET A 99 -1.06 -8.78 -2.25
N VAL A 100 -0.09 -9.67 -2.06
CA VAL A 100 0.96 -9.94 -3.07
C VAL A 100 0.41 -10.28 -4.46
N PRO A 101 -0.60 -11.17 -4.61
CA PRO A 101 -1.21 -11.44 -5.92
C PRO A 101 -1.82 -10.18 -6.56
N ILE A 102 -2.52 -9.37 -5.78
CA ILE A 102 -3.18 -8.13 -6.23
C ILE A 102 -2.13 -7.11 -6.69
N ARG A 103 -1.09 -6.89 -5.87
CA ARG A 103 0.02 -6.00 -6.20
C ARG A 103 0.67 -6.38 -7.53
N ARG A 104 0.92 -7.68 -7.72
CA ARG A 104 1.51 -8.23 -8.95
C ARG A 104 0.60 -8.00 -10.16
N ALA A 105 -0.68 -8.33 -10.05
CA ALA A 105 -1.65 -8.21 -11.14
C ALA A 105 -1.87 -6.74 -11.57
N LEU A 106 -1.89 -5.81 -10.62
CA LEU A 106 -1.98 -4.37 -10.87
C LEU A 106 -0.68 -3.80 -11.47
N ALA A 107 0.49 -4.19 -10.93
CA ALA A 107 1.78 -3.73 -11.44
C ALA A 107 2.02 -4.16 -12.89
N ALA A 108 1.59 -5.37 -13.27
CA ALA A 108 1.62 -5.86 -14.66
C ALA A 108 0.82 -4.97 -15.64
N ARG A 109 -0.04 -4.09 -15.12
CA ARG A 109 -0.87 -3.14 -15.89
C ARG A 109 -0.45 -1.68 -15.71
N GLY A 110 0.71 -1.44 -15.10
CA GLY A 110 1.21 -0.09 -14.84
C GLY A 110 0.49 0.63 -13.69
N ILE A 111 -0.15 -0.12 -12.79
CA ILE A 111 -0.81 0.40 -11.60
C ILE A 111 -0.02 -0.06 -10.38
N TYR A 112 0.79 0.83 -9.82
CA TYR A 112 1.78 0.45 -8.80
C TYR A 112 1.35 0.89 -7.41
N VAL A 113 1.70 0.11 -6.39
CA VAL A 113 1.61 0.59 -5.00
C VAL A 113 2.43 1.86 -4.89
N ASP A 114 1.88 2.87 -4.23
CA ASP A 114 2.47 4.21 -4.20
C ASP A 114 2.47 4.81 -2.78
N ASN A 115 2.07 4.03 -1.78
CA ASN A 115 2.01 4.46 -0.39
C ASN A 115 2.25 3.31 0.59
N ALA A 116 2.62 3.65 1.83
CA ALA A 116 2.71 2.68 2.91
C ALA A 116 1.31 2.09 3.19
N PRO A 117 1.19 0.77 3.34
CA PRO A 117 -0.08 0.15 3.68
C PRO A 117 -0.58 0.62 5.04
N ALA A 118 -1.89 0.81 5.15
CA ALA A 118 -2.53 1.19 6.40
C ALA A 118 -3.42 0.07 6.92
N VAL A 119 -3.39 -0.18 8.23
CA VAL A 119 -4.38 -1.05 8.88
C VAL A 119 -5.45 -0.19 9.54
N ARG A 120 -6.72 -0.56 9.35
CA ARG A 120 -7.86 0.10 9.98
C ARG A 120 -8.77 -0.94 10.62
N TYR A 121 -9.15 -0.71 11.88
CA TYR A 121 -10.13 -1.55 12.55
C TYR A 121 -11.55 -0.97 12.38
N SER A 122 -12.42 -1.72 11.71
CA SER A 122 -13.85 -1.43 11.64
C SER A 122 -14.51 -1.93 12.92
N LYS A 123 -15.00 -1.01 13.77
CA LYS A 123 -15.77 -1.38 14.97
C LYS A 123 -17.09 -2.07 14.62
N LEU A 124 -17.73 -1.63 13.53
CA LEU A 124 -19.01 -2.16 13.06
C LEU A 124 -18.88 -3.63 12.65
N LEU A 125 -17.84 -3.93 11.87
CA LEU A 125 -17.58 -5.29 11.37
C LEU A 125 -16.67 -6.10 12.31
N ARG A 126 -16.18 -5.48 13.40
CA ARG A 126 -15.20 -6.03 14.35
C ARG A 126 -13.96 -6.63 13.68
N ARG A 127 -13.48 -6.01 12.60
CA ARG A 127 -12.44 -6.57 11.72
C ARG A 127 -11.39 -5.56 11.32
N ARG A 128 -10.19 -6.06 10.98
CA ARG A 128 -9.09 -5.25 10.45
C ARG A 128 -9.08 -5.31 8.93
N TRP A 129 -8.94 -4.15 8.32
CA TRP A 129 -8.74 -3.97 6.90
C TRP A 129 -7.30 -3.56 6.66
N LEU A 130 -6.64 -4.21 5.70
CA LEU A 130 -5.39 -3.74 5.13
C LEU A 130 -5.72 -2.96 3.87
N THR A 131 -5.21 -1.74 3.77
CA THR A 131 -5.43 -0.84 2.65
C THR A 131 -4.10 -0.56 1.96
N ASP A 132 -4.02 -0.88 0.67
CA ASP A 132 -2.98 -0.36 -0.22
C ASP A 132 -3.57 0.76 -1.09
N GLU A 133 -2.74 1.76 -1.37
CA GLU A 133 -3.04 2.79 -2.35
C GLU A 133 -2.08 2.67 -3.53
N TYR A 134 -2.65 2.77 -4.72
CA TYR A 134 -1.97 2.59 -5.99
C TYR A 134 -2.09 3.84 -6.86
N ALA A 135 -1.03 4.11 -7.61
CA ALA A 135 -0.98 5.13 -8.63
C ALA A 135 -0.89 4.48 -10.02
N PRO A 136 -1.89 4.67 -10.89
CA PRO A 136 -1.76 4.33 -12.29
C PRO A 136 -0.78 5.27 -12.98
N ASN A 137 0.21 4.73 -13.70
CA ASN A 137 1.23 5.52 -14.38
C ASN A 137 0.63 6.47 -15.42
N GLU A 138 -0.37 6.00 -16.17
CA GLU A 138 -1.05 6.79 -17.21
C GLU A 138 -2.03 7.84 -16.63
N PHE A 139 -2.39 7.73 -15.35
CA PHE A 139 -3.41 8.57 -14.70
C PHE A 139 -2.89 9.18 -13.39
N PRO A 140 -1.98 10.17 -13.45
CA PRO A 140 -1.26 10.66 -12.27
C PRO A 140 -2.16 11.31 -11.20
N ARG A 141 -3.38 11.73 -11.56
CA ARG A 141 -4.36 12.31 -10.62
C ARG A 141 -5.30 11.28 -9.99
N VAL A 142 -5.21 10.03 -10.45
CA VAL A 142 -6.05 8.94 -9.94
C VAL A 142 -5.31 8.23 -8.81
N THR A 143 -6.07 7.84 -7.79
CA THR A 143 -5.65 6.88 -6.77
C THR A 143 -6.58 5.68 -6.86
N VAL A 144 -6.04 4.49 -6.97
CA VAL A 144 -6.81 3.26 -6.77
C VAL A 144 -6.54 2.77 -5.36
N ARG A 145 -7.56 2.70 -4.53
CA ARG A 145 -7.45 2.17 -3.16
C ARG A 145 -8.04 0.76 -3.15
N VAL A 146 -7.25 -0.19 -2.66
CA VAL A 146 -7.69 -1.57 -2.47
C VAL A 146 -7.68 -1.88 -0.98
N MET A 147 -8.81 -2.32 -0.46
CA MET A 147 -8.95 -2.73 0.93
C MET A 147 -9.30 -4.20 0.99
N ILE A 148 -8.58 -4.96 1.81
CA ILE A 148 -8.84 -6.40 2.02
C ILE A 148 -8.97 -6.72 3.51
N THR A 149 -9.60 -7.86 3.81
CA THR A 149 -9.72 -8.43 5.16
C THR A 149 -9.17 -9.86 5.18
N HIS A 150 -8.64 -10.31 6.32
CA HIS A 150 -7.97 -11.61 6.47
C HIS A 150 -8.91 -12.76 6.92
N ASP A 151 -10.10 -12.44 7.46
CA ASP A 151 -11.01 -13.45 8.05
C ASP A 151 -11.87 -14.18 7.01
N HIS A 152 -11.28 -15.12 6.27
CA HIS A 152 -12.01 -15.94 5.29
C HIS A 152 -13.04 -16.90 5.92
N GLU A 153 -12.76 -17.50 7.08
CA GLU A 153 -13.62 -18.57 7.62
C GLU A 153 -14.84 -18.09 8.43
N GLU A 154 -14.78 -16.88 8.98
CA GLU A 154 -15.91 -16.22 9.67
C GLU A 154 -16.71 -15.27 8.76
N LEU A 155 -16.16 -14.78 7.64
CA LEU A 155 -16.90 -13.95 6.67
C LEU A 155 -18.01 -14.75 5.98
N ALA A 156 -17.65 -15.89 5.38
CA ALA A 156 -18.59 -16.72 4.61
C ALA A 156 -19.78 -17.20 5.46
N ARG A 157 -19.61 -17.27 6.79
CA ARG A 157 -20.68 -17.67 7.74
C ARG A 157 -21.53 -16.51 8.27
N ALA A 158 -20.95 -15.32 8.45
CA ALA A 158 -21.65 -14.20 9.10
C ALA A 158 -22.27 -13.21 8.10
N CYS A 159 -21.61 -12.98 6.96
CA CYS A 159 -21.99 -11.95 5.98
C CYS A 159 -21.63 -12.44 4.56
N PRO A 160 -22.46 -13.29 3.93
CA PRO A 160 -22.16 -13.91 2.64
C PRO A 160 -22.04 -12.95 1.45
N ASN A 161 -22.29 -11.65 1.65
CA ASN A 161 -22.22 -10.59 0.63
C ASN A 161 -21.13 -9.53 0.91
N ASP A 162 -20.31 -9.70 1.96
CA ASP A 162 -19.23 -8.75 2.25
C ASP A 162 -18.01 -9.10 1.40
N ALA A 163 -17.72 -8.23 0.43
CA ALA A 163 -16.61 -8.40 -0.48
C ALA A 163 -15.28 -8.51 0.25
N LEU A 164 -14.50 -9.53 -0.12
CA LEU A 164 -13.19 -9.77 0.48
C LEU A 164 -12.15 -8.72 0.03
N ALA A 165 -12.40 -8.09 -1.12
CA ALA A 165 -11.66 -6.95 -1.60
C ALA A 165 -12.62 -5.84 -2.08
N ASP A 166 -12.49 -4.64 -1.49
CA ASP A 166 -13.18 -3.42 -1.90
C ASP A 166 -12.21 -2.53 -2.68
N ILE A 167 -12.61 -2.12 -3.87
CA ILE A 167 -11.80 -1.29 -4.77
C ILE A 167 -12.51 0.05 -4.94
N GLN A 168 -11.76 1.13 -4.70
CA GLN A 168 -12.22 2.50 -4.85
C GLN A 168 -11.29 3.21 -5.84
N ILE A 169 -11.87 3.86 -6.84
CA ILE A 169 -11.14 4.70 -7.78
C ILE A 169 -11.46 6.15 -7.45
N LEU A 170 -10.44 6.90 -7.06
CA LEU A 170 -10.54 8.28 -6.63
C LEU A 170 -9.82 9.21 -7.59
N VAL A 171 -10.40 10.39 -7.84
CA VAL A 171 -9.70 11.52 -8.49
C VAL A 171 -9.53 12.61 -7.43
N GLY A 172 -8.28 12.83 -7.02
CA GLY A 172 -8.01 13.59 -5.79
C GLY A 172 -8.69 12.94 -4.59
N LYS A 173 -9.66 13.63 -3.97
CA LYS A 173 -10.43 13.13 -2.81
C LYS A 173 -11.84 12.66 -3.18
N GLN A 174 -12.24 12.78 -4.44
CA GLN A 174 -13.58 12.40 -4.90
C GLN A 174 -13.61 10.94 -5.33
N LEU A 175 -14.52 10.16 -4.76
CA LEU A 175 -14.81 8.80 -5.21
C LEU A 175 -15.54 8.87 -6.55
N MET A 176 -14.96 8.25 -7.57
CA MET A 176 -15.54 8.18 -8.92
C MET A 176 -16.27 6.86 -9.13
N GLU A 177 -15.61 5.76 -8.78
CA GLU A 177 -16.13 4.41 -8.96
C GLU A 177 -15.78 3.54 -7.76
N ARG A 178 -16.67 2.58 -7.47
CA ARG A 178 -16.46 1.59 -6.41
C ARG A 178 -17.03 0.26 -6.86
N PHE A 179 -16.23 -0.79 -6.72
CA PHE A 179 -16.69 -2.15 -6.95
C PHE A 179 -15.98 -3.09 -5.99
N ALA A 180 -16.57 -4.26 -5.83
CA ALA A 180 -16.20 -5.23 -4.82
C ALA A 180 -16.10 -6.60 -5.49
N ILE A 181 -15.11 -7.40 -5.09
CA ILE A 181 -14.93 -8.74 -5.64
C ILE A 181 -15.02 -9.76 -4.51
N GLU A 182 -15.96 -10.68 -4.67
CA GLU A 182 -16.14 -11.83 -3.79
C GLU A 182 -15.09 -12.89 -4.13
N VAL A 183 -14.02 -12.90 -3.34
CA VAL A 183 -12.87 -13.81 -3.56
C VAL A 183 -13.23 -15.25 -3.18
N ASP A 184 -14.29 -15.49 -2.41
CA ASP A 184 -14.66 -16.83 -1.93
C ASP A 184 -15.00 -17.82 -3.07
N THR A 185 -15.29 -17.32 -4.27
CA THR A 185 -15.59 -18.13 -5.46
C THR A 185 -14.38 -18.32 -6.39
N LEU A 186 -13.28 -17.61 -6.16
CA LEU A 186 -12.12 -17.56 -7.05
C LEU A 186 -10.81 -17.79 -6.27
N GLY A 187 -9.85 -18.52 -6.84
CA GLY A 187 -8.50 -18.56 -6.26
C GLY A 187 -7.90 -17.15 -6.16
N PRO A 188 -7.02 -16.87 -5.17
CA PRO A 188 -6.49 -15.52 -4.94
C PRO A 188 -5.85 -14.87 -6.18
N ASP A 189 -5.12 -15.64 -6.99
CA ASP A 189 -4.51 -15.15 -8.23
C ASP A 189 -5.54 -14.78 -9.30
N VAL A 190 -6.62 -15.57 -9.41
CA VAL A 190 -7.70 -15.30 -10.38
C VAL A 190 -8.49 -14.07 -9.94
N ALA A 191 -8.81 -13.95 -8.65
CA ALA A 191 -9.47 -12.77 -8.12
C ALA A 191 -8.63 -11.51 -8.34
N ALA A 192 -7.32 -11.57 -8.06
CA ALA A 192 -6.38 -10.48 -8.31
C ALA A 192 -6.36 -10.07 -9.80
N GLU A 193 -6.34 -11.03 -10.71
CA GLU A 193 -6.35 -10.76 -12.15
C GLU A 193 -7.67 -10.11 -12.60
N VAL A 194 -8.82 -10.62 -12.15
CA VAL A 194 -10.14 -10.04 -12.43
C VAL A 194 -10.21 -8.61 -11.89
N MET A 195 -9.75 -8.37 -10.66
CA MET A 195 -9.65 -7.03 -10.06
C MET A 195 -8.81 -6.09 -10.92
N ALA A 196 -7.65 -6.54 -11.37
CA ALA A 196 -6.74 -5.73 -12.14
C ALA A 196 -7.29 -5.40 -13.55
N VAL A 197 -7.95 -6.35 -14.21
CA VAL A 197 -8.65 -6.11 -15.49
C VAL A 197 -9.80 -5.13 -15.32
N ALA A 198 -10.64 -5.32 -14.30
CA ALA A 198 -11.76 -4.43 -14.02
C ALA A 198 -11.27 -2.99 -13.76
N THR A 199 -10.26 -2.85 -12.92
CA THR A 199 -9.64 -1.55 -12.60
C THR A 199 -9.12 -0.87 -13.86
N GLN A 200 -8.31 -1.55 -14.67
CA GLN A 200 -7.78 -0.97 -15.92
C GLN A 200 -8.89 -0.60 -16.91
N THR A 201 -9.95 -1.41 -16.98
CA THR A 201 -11.09 -1.13 -17.86
C THR A 201 -11.79 0.16 -17.44
N VAL A 202 -12.07 0.35 -16.15
CA VAL A 202 -12.69 1.57 -15.64
C VAL A 202 -11.80 2.78 -15.92
N LEU A 203 -10.49 2.69 -15.65
CA LEU A 203 -9.54 3.78 -15.94
C LEU A 203 -9.55 4.19 -17.42
N LYS A 204 -9.57 3.22 -18.34
CA LYS A 204 -9.66 3.49 -19.78
C LYS A 204 -10.97 4.17 -20.18
N HIS A 205 -12.10 3.78 -19.59
CA HIS A 205 -13.38 4.43 -19.86
C HIS A 205 -13.37 5.88 -19.36
N MET A 206 -12.81 6.14 -18.18
CA MET A 206 -12.65 7.49 -17.64
C MET A 206 -11.76 8.38 -18.52
N ALA A 207 -10.77 7.80 -19.22
CA ALA A 207 -9.90 8.53 -20.14
C ALA A 207 -10.60 8.98 -21.44
N SER A 208 -11.69 8.29 -21.81
CA SER A 208 -12.42 8.51 -23.05
C SER A 208 -13.65 9.41 -22.92
N ALA A 209 -14.01 9.79 -21.70
CA ALA A 209 -15.15 10.65 -21.37
C ALA A 209 -14.72 12.11 -21.19
#